data_AF-A0A2P4S9M9-F1
#
_entry.id   AF-A0A2P4S9M9-F1
#
_cell.length_a   1.000
_cell.length_b   1.000
_cell.length_c   1.000
_cell.angle_alpha   90.00
_cell.angle_beta   90.00
_cell.angle_gamma   90.00
#
_symmetry.space_group_name_H-M   'P 1'
#
loop_
_entity.id
_entity.type
_entity.pdbx_description
1 polymer ?
#
loop_
_entity_poly.entity_id
_entity_poly.type
_entity_poly.pdbx_seq_one_letter_code
_entity_poly.pdbx_strand_id
1 'polypeptide(L)'
;MDFVSLLLLFFSAVAVSRAQVQQEPSAEISEGTGINITCSHPSIQSYDYIHWYRQLPGQGPVFLVSAYSDSKDVPDPAGQLSVSADRRSSALWLKGPRLGDAAVYYCAVGARGEVPGLRPGTNLIGRGGGAVPSGPAGGAACRAAKLHPDQGAPP
;
A
#
# COMPACT_ATOMS: atom_id res chain seq x y z
N MET A 1 40.69 -2.29 -23.26
CA MET A 1 39.57 -2.59 -22.34
C MET A 1 39.67 -1.58 -21.22
N ASP A 2 39.04 -0.43 -21.40
CA ASP A 2 39.30 0.77 -20.61
C ASP A 2 38.65 0.66 -19.22
N PHE A 3 39.32 1.22 -18.21
CA PHE A 3 38.78 1.30 -16.84
C PHE A 3 37.41 1.98 -16.82
N VAL A 4 37.17 2.90 -17.75
CA VAL A 4 35.88 3.59 -17.96
C VAL A 4 34.81 2.62 -18.47
N SER A 5 35.13 1.73 -19.42
CA SER A 5 34.20 0.68 -19.86
C SER A 5 33.92 -0.33 -18.75
N LEU A 6 34.91 -0.66 -17.92
CA LEU A 6 34.71 -1.53 -16.77
C LEU A 6 33.78 -0.86 -15.74
N LEU A 7 34.01 0.41 -15.43
CA LEU A 7 33.19 1.20 -14.50
C LEU A 7 31.73 1.31 -14.98
N LEU A 8 31.52 1.57 -16.28
CA LEU A 8 30.18 1.67 -16.88
C LEU A 8 29.42 0.34 -16.87
N LEU A 9 30.12 -0.80 -17.04
CA LEU A 9 29.52 -2.14 -16.90
C LEU A 9 29.19 -2.49 -15.44
N PHE A 10 29.96 -1.98 -14.47
CA PHE A 10 29.65 -2.17 -13.05
C PHE A 10 28.45 -1.33 -12.59
N PHE A 11 28.30 -0.11 -13.11
CA PHE A 11 27.14 0.74 -12.78
C PHE A 11 25.83 0.26 -13.42
N SER A 12 25.87 -0.42 -14.57
CA SER A 12 24.67 -0.97 -15.21
C SER A 12 24.17 -2.28 -14.60
N ALA A 13 25.01 -2.99 -13.83
CA ALA A 13 24.68 -4.27 -13.22
C ALA A 13 24.05 -4.17 -11.82
N VAL A 14 23.72 -2.97 -11.34
CA VAL A 14 22.88 -2.81 -10.14
C VAL A 14 21.43 -3.04 -10.53
N ALA A 15 21.06 -4.30 -10.76
CA ALA A 15 19.67 -4.71 -10.83
C ALA A 15 19.05 -4.47 -9.45
N VAL A 16 18.35 -3.35 -9.29
CA VAL A 16 17.47 -3.13 -8.14
C VAL A 16 16.31 -4.10 -8.29
N SER A 17 16.44 -5.31 -7.75
CA SER A 17 15.30 -6.20 -7.53
C SER A 17 14.44 -5.61 -6.40
N ARG A 18 13.65 -4.59 -6.73
CA ARG A 18 12.52 -4.19 -5.87
C ARG A 18 11.51 -5.33 -5.95
N ALA A 19 11.09 -5.87 -4.80
CA ALA A 19 9.80 -6.53 -4.71
C ALA A 19 8.76 -5.47 -5.13
N GLN A 20 8.20 -5.61 -6.34
CA GLN A 20 7.43 -4.55 -6.99
C GLN A 20 5.98 -4.61 -6.50
N VAL A 21 5.69 -4.00 -5.35
CA VAL A 21 4.30 -3.64 -5.06
C VAL A 21 3.97 -2.40 -5.89
N GLN A 22 2.88 -2.46 -6.66
CA GLN A 22 2.47 -1.40 -7.58
C GLN A 22 1.05 -0.92 -7.24
N GLN A 23 0.89 0.40 -7.13
CA GLN A 23 -0.38 1.08 -6.96
C GLN A 23 -0.47 2.26 -7.93
N GLU A 24 -1.68 2.69 -8.26
CA GLU A 24 -1.89 3.96 -8.94
C GLU A 24 -1.48 5.11 -8.00
N PRO A 25 -0.72 6.11 -8.49
CA PRO A 25 -0.10 7.12 -7.61
C PRO A 25 -1.13 8.05 -6.96
N SER A 26 -2.28 8.27 -7.60
CA SER A 26 -3.31 9.18 -7.09
C SER A 26 -4.69 8.88 -7.63
N ALA A 27 -5.71 9.19 -6.84
CA ALA A 27 -7.10 9.24 -7.25
C ALA A 27 -7.84 10.37 -6.55
N GLU A 28 -8.79 10.99 -7.27
CA GLU A 28 -9.69 12.01 -6.73
C GLU A 28 -11.13 11.53 -6.88
N ILE A 29 -11.94 11.74 -5.85
CA ILE A 29 -13.34 11.30 -5.85
C ILE A 29 -14.24 12.26 -5.10
N SER A 30 -15.48 12.43 -5.57
CA SER A 30 -16.50 13.18 -4.82
C SER A 30 -16.83 12.49 -3.49
N GLU A 31 -17.00 13.30 -2.44
CA GLU A 31 -17.44 12.79 -1.13
C GLU A 31 -18.69 11.92 -1.23
N GLY A 32 -18.72 10.82 -0.49
CA GLY A 32 -19.85 9.89 -0.47
C GLY A 32 -19.90 8.90 -1.64
N THR A 33 -19.11 9.11 -2.70
CA THR A 33 -18.94 8.12 -3.77
C THR A 33 -17.86 7.13 -3.41
N GLY A 34 -18.13 5.83 -3.52
CA GLY A 34 -17.14 4.79 -3.19
C GLY A 34 -15.99 4.72 -4.19
N ILE A 35 -14.79 4.36 -3.71
CA ILE A 35 -13.58 4.21 -4.52
C ILE A 35 -12.90 2.87 -4.29
N ASN A 36 -12.27 2.32 -5.32
CA ASN A 36 -11.36 1.19 -5.21
C ASN A 36 -9.91 1.67 -5.34
N ILE A 37 -9.09 1.30 -4.37
CA ILE A 37 -7.64 1.49 -4.41
C ILE A 37 -7.01 0.14 -4.68
N THR A 38 -6.40 -0.02 -5.85
CA THR A 38 -5.83 -1.30 -6.28
C THR A 38 -4.37 -1.40 -5.91
N CYS A 39 -3.92 -2.63 -5.66
CA CYS A 39 -2.55 -2.96 -5.36
C CYS A 39 -2.17 -4.29 -6.05
N SER A 40 -1.07 -4.26 -6.80
CA SER A 40 -0.50 -5.44 -7.45
C SER A 40 0.77 -5.87 -6.72
N HIS A 41 0.89 -7.16 -6.43
CA HIS A 41 2.03 -7.80 -5.77
C HIS A 41 2.31 -9.15 -6.45
N PRO A 42 2.90 -9.15 -7.66
CA PRO A 42 3.08 -10.35 -8.48
C PRO A 42 4.05 -11.38 -7.88
N SER A 43 4.90 -10.95 -6.95
CA SER A 43 5.93 -11.76 -6.30
C SER A 43 5.59 -12.16 -4.86
N ILE A 44 4.31 -12.06 -4.46
CA ILE A 44 3.84 -12.49 -3.13
C ILE A 44 4.23 -13.95 -2.86
N GLN A 45 4.70 -14.25 -1.64
CA GLN A 45 5.01 -15.63 -1.25
C GLN A 45 3.76 -16.34 -0.74
N SER A 46 3.78 -17.67 -0.78
CA SER A 46 2.62 -18.49 -0.39
C SER A 46 2.19 -18.25 1.06
N TYR A 47 3.10 -17.92 1.97
CA TYR A 47 2.81 -17.69 3.40
C TYR A 47 2.60 -16.21 3.78
N ASP A 48 2.77 -15.28 2.83
CA ASP A 48 2.60 -13.86 3.10
C ASP A 48 1.13 -13.50 3.31
N TYR A 49 0.88 -12.39 4.00
CA TYR A 49 -0.38 -11.72 4.16
C TYR A 49 -0.32 -10.40 3.41
N ILE A 50 -1.47 -9.95 2.93
CA ILE A 50 -1.63 -8.63 2.33
C ILE A 50 -2.10 -7.70 3.43
N HIS A 51 -1.41 -6.58 3.59
CA HIS A 51 -1.67 -5.58 4.63
C HIS A 51 -2.01 -4.25 3.97
N TRP A 52 -2.95 -3.53 4.57
CA TRP A 52 -3.33 -2.18 4.15
C TRP A 52 -3.16 -1.19 5.31
N TYR A 53 -2.64 -0.01 4.98
CA TYR A 53 -2.39 1.09 5.90
C TYR A 53 -2.99 2.38 5.36
N ARG A 54 -3.35 3.29 6.27
CA ARG A 54 -3.74 4.67 5.98
C ARG A 54 -2.73 5.61 6.62
N GLN A 55 -2.28 6.61 5.87
CA GLN A 55 -1.45 7.70 6.38
C GLN A 55 -2.16 9.03 6.14
N LEU A 56 -2.61 9.65 7.23
CA LEU A 56 -3.13 11.01 7.21
C LEU A 56 -1.97 12.02 7.06
N PRO A 57 -2.22 13.22 6.49
CA PRO A 57 -1.21 14.27 6.41
C PRO A 57 -0.55 14.55 7.77
N GLY A 58 0.78 14.55 7.81
CA GLY A 58 1.56 14.81 9.04
C GLY A 58 1.61 13.66 10.05
N GLN A 59 1.03 12.50 9.74
CA GLN A 59 1.03 11.32 10.62
C GLN A 59 1.86 10.16 10.04
N GLY A 60 2.14 9.15 10.87
CA GLY A 60 2.69 7.88 10.40
C GLY A 60 1.61 6.95 9.82
N PRO A 61 2.00 5.90 9.07
CA PRO A 61 1.06 4.88 8.60
C PRO A 61 0.37 4.15 9.75
N VAL A 62 -0.95 4.03 9.69
CA VAL A 62 -1.80 3.30 10.63
C VAL A 62 -2.38 2.08 9.95
N PHE A 63 -2.29 0.93 10.60
CA PHE A 63 -2.83 -0.33 10.08
C PHE A 63 -4.35 -0.31 10.00
N LEU A 64 -4.90 -0.74 8.85
CA LEU A 64 -6.34 -0.88 8.64
C LEU A 64 -6.78 -2.33 8.75
N VAL A 65 -6.19 -3.20 7.93
CA VAL A 65 -6.66 -4.57 7.73
C VAL A 65 -5.56 -5.43 7.11
N SER A 66 -5.61 -6.73 7.39
CA SER A 66 -4.84 -7.73 6.67
C SER A 66 -5.68 -8.96 6.34
N ALA A 67 -5.39 -9.55 5.18
CA ALA A 67 -6.03 -10.76 4.68
C ALA A 67 -5.01 -11.68 4.00
N TYR A 68 -5.26 -12.99 4.11
CA TYR A 68 -4.52 -13.99 3.35
C TYR A 68 -5.20 -14.24 2.00
N SER A 69 -6.52 -14.41 2.03
CA SER A 69 -7.43 -14.65 0.91
C SER A 69 -8.77 -13.95 1.17
N ASP A 70 -9.66 -14.03 0.18
CA ASP A 70 -11.06 -13.61 0.27
C ASP A 70 -11.23 -12.12 0.58
N SER A 71 -12.46 -11.74 0.97
CA SER A 71 -12.79 -10.39 1.38
C SER A 71 -12.80 -10.25 2.90
N LYS A 72 -12.43 -9.05 3.37
CA LYS A 72 -12.46 -8.71 4.80
C LYS A 72 -12.92 -7.28 5.01
N ASP A 73 -13.86 -7.10 5.92
CA ASP A 73 -14.41 -5.78 6.23
C ASP A 73 -13.39 -4.88 6.92
N VAL A 74 -13.47 -3.59 6.61
CA VAL A 74 -12.66 -2.52 7.20
C VAL A 74 -13.61 -1.58 7.94
N PRO A 75 -13.45 -1.39 9.27
CA PRO A 75 -14.40 -0.61 10.05
C PRO A 75 -14.20 0.90 9.89
N ASP A 76 -12.94 1.36 9.82
CA ASP A 76 -12.60 2.78 9.70
C ASP A 76 -11.37 2.98 8.78
N PRO A 77 -11.48 3.72 7.67
CA PRO A 77 -12.75 4.17 7.09
C PRO A 77 -13.57 2.96 6.65
N ALA A 78 -14.90 3.07 6.72
CA ALA A 78 -15.79 1.96 6.39
C ALA A 78 -15.51 1.45 4.97
N GLY A 79 -15.32 0.15 4.80
CA GLY A 79 -14.88 -0.40 3.53
C GLY A 79 -14.71 -1.91 3.55
N GLN A 80 -14.07 -2.42 2.50
CA GLN A 80 -13.78 -3.84 2.37
C GLN A 80 -12.48 -4.04 1.58
N LEU A 81 -11.60 -4.89 2.11
CA LEU A 81 -10.49 -5.45 1.36
C LEU A 81 -10.98 -6.65 0.56
N SER A 82 -10.59 -6.76 -0.70
CA SER A 82 -10.73 -7.96 -1.52
C SER A 82 -9.37 -8.43 -2.04
N VAL A 83 -9.16 -9.75 -2.06
CA VAL A 83 -7.93 -10.39 -2.55
C VAL A 83 -8.25 -11.24 -3.78
N SER A 84 -7.43 -11.14 -4.82
CA SER A 84 -7.59 -11.96 -6.03
C SER A 84 -7.38 -13.45 -5.72
N ALA A 85 -7.99 -14.33 -6.53
CA ALA A 85 -7.86 -15.77 -6.34
C ALA A 85 -6.40 -16.27 -6.44
N ASP A 86 -5.59 -15.67 -7.32
CA ASP A 86 -4.16 -15.95 -7.45
C ASP A 86 -3.29 -15.21 -6.42
N ARG A 87 -3.92 -14.39 -5.57
CA ARG A 87 -3.33 -13.56 -4.54
C ARG A 87 -2.32 -12.54 -5.04
N ARG A 88 -2.22 -12.30 -6.35
CA ARG A 88 -1.26 -11.33 -6.93
C ARG A 88 -1.79 -9.91 -6.98
N SER A 89 -3.05 -9.69 -6.62
CA SER A 89 -3.62 -8.35 -6.45
C SER A 89 -4.61 -8.27 -5.31
N SER A 90 -4.83 -7.05 -4.84
CA SER A 90 -5.88 -6.71 -3.88
C SER A 90 -6.49 -5.35 -4.19
N ALA A 91 -7.70 -5.14 -3.72
CA ALA A 91 -8.39 -3.85 -3.80
C ALA A 91 -8.98 -3.48 -2.44
N LEU A 92 -8.66 -2.27 -1.98
CA LEU A 92 -9.32 -1.65 -0.84
C LEU A 92 -10.46 -0.77 -1.35
N TRP A 93 -11.69 -1.23 -1.12
CA TRP A 93 -12.89 -0.46 -1.40
C TRP A 93 -13.23 0.41 -0.19
N LEU A 94 -13.37 1.73 -0.39
CA LEU A 94 -13.84 2.66 0.63
C LEU A 94 -15.32 3.00 0.37
N LYS A 95 -16.15 2.82 1.40
CA LYS A 95 -17.59 3.08 1.35
C LYS A 95 -17.86 4.56 1.59
N GLY A 96 -17.95 5.33 0.50
CA GLY A 96 -18.32 6.73 0.54
C GLY A 96 -17.42 7.58 1.46
N PRO A 97 -16.11 7.63 1.20
CA PRO A 97 -15.15 8.42 1.99
C PRO A 97 -15.56 9.90 2.04
N ARG A 98 -15.25 10.52 3.19
CA ARG A 98 -15.43 11.95 3.45
C ARG A 98 -14.09 12.68 3.32
N LEU A 99 -14.13 14.01 3.44
CA LEU A 99 -12.92 14.83 3.43
C LEU A 99 -11.86 14.38 4.46
N GLY A 100 -12.29 13.92 5.63
CA GLY A 100 -11.40 13.42 6.68
C GLY A 100 -10.70 12.09 6.36
N ASP A 101 -11.20 11.35 5.36
CA ASP A 101 -10.63 10.08 4.92
C ASP A 101 -9.59 10.25 3.80
N ALA A 102 -9.37 11.49 3.35
CA ALA A 102 -8.34 11.83 2.38
C ALA A 102 -6.95 11.59 2.95
N ALA A 103 -6.23 10.64 2.35
CA ALA A 103 -5.01 10.06 2.91
C ALA A 103 -4.18 9.39 1.82
N VAL A 104 -2.96 8.99 2.17
CA VAL A 104 -2.20 8.03 1.38
C VAL A 104 -2.50 6.62 1.91
N TYR A 105 -2.88 5.72 1.01
CA TYR A 105 -3.16 4.32 1.34
C TYR A 105 -2.05 3.44 0.80
N TYR A 106 -1.42 2.69 1.71
CA TYR A 106 -0.30 1.80 1.40
C TYR A 106 -0.75 0.35 1.46
N CYS A 107 -0.31 -0.46 0.52
CA CYS A 107 -0.36 -1.91 0.65
C CYS A 107 1.04 -2.49 0.89
N ALA A 108 1.10 -3.65 1.54
CA ALA A 108 2.34 -4.39 1.75
C ALA A 108 2.08 -5.90 1.80
N VAL A 109 3.11 -6.70 1.57
CA VAL A 109 3.09 -8.15 1.73
C VAL A 109 4.12 -8.58 2.78
N GLY A 110 3.76 -9.51 3.67
CA GLY A 110 4.65 -9.98 4.74
C GLY A 110 4.03 -11.02 5.67
N ALA A 111 4.76 -11.49 6.68
CA ALA A 111 4.27 -12.55 7.57
C ALA A 111 3.14 -12.08 8.52
N ARG A 112 2.29 -13.03 8.97
CA ARG A 112 1.21 -12.76 9.94
C ARG A 112 1.79 -12.35 11.30
N GLY A 113 1.80 -11.05 11.60
CA GLY A 113 2.26 -10.52 12.89
C GLY A 113 3.36 -9.47 12.79
N GLU A 114 3.91 -9.26 11.59
CA GLU A 114 4.78 -8.12 11.34
C GLU A 114 3.87 -6.92 11.04
N VAL A 115 3.69 -6.01 12.00
CA VAL A 115 3.21 -4.66 11.70
C VAL A 115 4.45 -3.90 11.21
N PRO A 116 4.61 -3.65 9.89
CA PRO A 116 5.70 -2.84 9.37
C PRO A 116 5.49 -1.43 9.90
N GLY A 117 6.22 -1.06 10.95
CA GLY A 117 6.22 0.30 11.50
C GLY A 117 6.29 0.48 13.01
N LEU A 118 6.12 -0.57 13.83
CA LEU A 118 6.26 -0.44 15.29
C LEU A 118 7.18 -1.53 15.84
N ARG A 119 8.48 -1.24 15.90
CA ARG A 119 9.39 -1.97 16.80
C ARG A 119 9.37 -1.27 18.17
N PRO A 120 8.83 -1.87 19.24
CA PRO A 120 9.34 -1.61 20.58
C PRO A 120 10.80 -2.07 20.58
N GLY A 121 11.74 -1.16 20.89
CA GLY A 121 13.16 -1.45 20.82
C GLY A 121 13.55 -2.62 21.71
N THR A 122 14.06 -3.70 21.12
CA THR A 122 14.82 -4.72 21.83
C THR A 122 16.26 -4.62 21.38
N ASN A 123 17.05 -3.84 22.12
CA ASN A 123 18.50 -4.03 22.16
C ASN A 123 18.74 -5.36 22.86
N LEU A 124 18.86 -6.45 22.11
CA LEU A 124 19.52 -7.66 22.58
C LEU A 124 20.61 -8.00 21.57
N ILE A 125 21.83 -7.74 22.01
CA ILE A 125 23.10 -8.11 21.38
C ILE A 125 23.06 -9.62 21.09
N GLY A 126 23.17 -9.99 19.82
CA GLY A 126 23.10 -11.38 19.37
C GLY A 126 23.40 -11.54 17.89
N ARG A 127 24.69 -11.43 17.55
CA ARG A 127 25.39 -11.91 16.35
C ARG A 127 24.57 -12.82 15.40
N GLY A 128 24.21 -12.30 14.21
CA GLY A 128 24.01 -13.12 13.00
C GLY A 128 22.83 -12.76 12.10
N GLY A 129 23.13 -12.11 10.97
CA GLY A 129 22.54 -12.42 9.65
C GLY A 129 21.12 -11.95 9.34
N GLY A 130 21.01 -10.98 8.42
CA GLY A 130 19.81 -10.77 7.60
C GLY A 130 19.20 -9.37 7.72
N ALA A 131 19.79 -8.39 7.04
CA ALA A 131 19.07 -7.16 6.74
C ALA A 131 18.04 -7.48 5.64
N VAL A 132 16.77 -7.63 6.01
CA VAL A 132 15.66 -7.57 5.06
C VAL A 132 15.11 -6.15 5.11
N PRO A 133 15.25 -5.35 4.04
CA PRO A 133 14.62 -4.05 3.95
C PRO A 133 13.21 -4.23 3.36
N SER A 134 12.20 -4.31 4.21
CA SER A 134 10.79 -4.21 3.80
C SER A 134 10.14 -3.02 4.49
N GLY A 135 10.49 -1.83 4.02
CA GLY A 135 9.61 -0.68 4.17
C GLY A 135 8.33 -0.88 3.36
N PRO A 136 7.26 -0.11 3.61
CA PRO A 136 6.07 -0.14 2.76
C PRO A 136 6.48 0.15 1.31
N ALA A 137 6.21 -0.80 0.42
CA ALA A 137 6.47 -0.66 -1.00
C ALA A 137 5.16 -0.20 -1.66
N GLY A 138 5.14 1.02 -2.19
CA GLY A 138 3.98 1.56 -2.92
C GLY A 138 2.93 2.22 -2.02
N GLY A 139 2.42 3.37 -2.48
CA GLY A 139 1.33 4.11 -1.83
C GLY A 139 0.54 4.90 -2.86
N ALA A 140 -0.78 4.99 -2.66
CA ALA A 140 -1.70 5.73 -3.51
C ALA A 140 -2.33 6.89 -2.73
N ALA A 141 -2.29 8.11 -3.27
CA ALA A 141 -2.95 9.25 -2.65
C ALA A 141 -4.43 9.31 -3.06
N CYS A 142 -5.34 9.21 -2.09
CA CYS A 142 -6.77 9.40 -2.35
C CYS A 142 -7.26 10.71 -1.75
N ARG A 143 -7.89 11.56 -2.58
CA ARG A 143 -8.46 12.85 -2.17
C ARG A 143 -9.97 12.84 -2.35
N ALA A 144 -10.67 13.31 -1.32
CA ALA A 144 -12.10 13.56 -1.40
C ALA A 144 -12.36 15.01 -1.84
N ALA A 145 -13.21 15.19 -2.85
CA ALA A 145 -13.63 16.46 -3.41
C ALA A 145 -15.04 16.79 -2.92
N LYS A 146 -15.28 18.07 -2.65
CA LYS A 146 -16.58 18.55 -2.20
C LYS A 146 -17.56 18.56 -3.37
N LEU A 147 -18.74 17.95 -3.21
CA LEU A 147 -19.85 18.15 -4.14
C LEU A 147 -20.26 19.62 -4.09
N HIS A 148 -20.07 20.33 -5.20
CA HIS A 148 -20.64 21.66 -5.38
C HIS A 148 -22.14 21.47 -5.70
N PRO A 149 -23.08 21.99 -4.90
CA PRO A 149 -24.47 21.97 -5.28
C PRO A 149 -24.69 23.13 -6.25
N ASP A 150 -24.78 22.87 -7.56
CA ASP A 150 -25.54 23.79 -8.41
C ASP A 150 -26.06 23.21 -9.75
N GLN A 151 -27.29 23.64 -10.06
CA GLN A 151 -27.96 23.74 -11.38
C GLN A 151 -28.69 22.53 -12.01
N GLY A 152 -30.02 22.57 -11.87
CA GLY A 152 -30.95 22.34 -13.00
C GLY A 152 -31.51 20.92 -13.17
N ALA A 153 -32.65 20.63 -12.54
CA ALA A 153 -33.55 19.60 -13.04
C ALA A 153 -34.32 20.15 -14.27
N PRO A 154 -34.35 19.46 -15.42
CA PRO A 154 -35.31 19.78 -16.47
C PRO A 154 -36.70 19.19 -16.15
N PRO A 155 -37.78 19.75 -16.75
CA PRO A 155 -39.17 19.45 -16.39
C PRO A 155 -39.62 18.03 -16.75
#